data_AF-A0A6C0CIJ2-F1
#
_entry.id   AF-A0A6C0CIJ2-F1
#
_cell.length_a   1.000
_cell.length_b   1.000
_cell.length_c   1.000
_cell.angle_alpha   90.00
_cell.angle_beta   90.00
_cell.angle_gamma   90.00
#
_symmetry.space_group_name_H-M   'P 1'
#
loop_
_entity.id
_entity.type
_entity.pdbx_description
1 polymer ?
#
loop_
_entity_poly.entity_id
_entity_poly.type
_entity_poly.pdbx_seq_one_letter_code
_entity_poly.pdbx_strand_id
1 'polypeptide(L)'
;MAIFAIETPREGLFVFGLGCAIYAFFFLLGFGFSSAVTFYDCEKVDPSANAVQGAIWAIYPTVAWFVIRTFEVVRQYFDRFYLMFDPTPANAGWVSVGYVMTLACIVGIYGLSYNSHKAVCIASIDEVAEFKKHMLDRQVEHEKTIKAAQESTPAVTVVSKSERSDKKQSPAK
;
A
#
# COMPACT_ATOMS: atom_id res chain seq x y z
N MET A 1 -3.52 26.43 32.75
CA MET A 1 -4.90 26.00 33.07
C MET A 1 -5.21 24.82 32.17
N ALA A 2 -5.40 23.66 32.78
CA ALA A 2 -5.49 22.34 32.15
C ALA A 2 -6.85 22.14 31.49
N ILE A 3 -7.06 22.73 30.31
CA ILE A 3 -8.33 22.63 29.57
C ILE A 3 -8.52 21.21 28.97
N PHE A 4 -7.52 20.33 29.07
CA PHE A 4 -7.53 19.03 28.38
C PHE A 4 -7.03 17.84 29.21
N ALA A 5 -6.84 17.99 30.52
CA ALA A 5 -6.68 16.84 31.40
C ALA A 5 -8.03 16.10 31.49
N ILE A 6 -8.03 14.78 31.31
CA ILE A 6 -9.25 13.96 31.44
C ILE A 6 -9.58 13.90 32.93
N GLU A 7 -10.44 14.79 33.40
CA GLU A 7 -10.81 14.86 34.81
C GLU A 7 -12.03 13.98 35.11
N THR A 8 -12.83 13.67 34.09
CA THR A 8 -14.06 12.87 34.25
C THR A 8 -14.17 11.71 33.24
N PRO A 9 -14.84 10.60 33.61
CA PRO A 9 -15.05 9.46 32.70
C PRO A 9 -15.90 9.84 31.48
N ARG A 10 -16.75 10.86 31.59
CA ARG A 10 -17.55 11.41 30.49
C ARG A 10 -16.67 12.06 29.42
N GLU A 11 -15.68 12.85 29.84
CA GLU A 11 -14.70 13.44 28.92
C GLU A 11 -13.84 12.37 28.27
N GLY A 12 -13.44 11.34 29.02
CA GLY A 12 -12.75 10.17 28.47
C GLY A 12 -13.53 9.46 27.35
N LEU A 13 -14.86 9.36 27.49
CA LEU A 13 -15.74 8.80 26.46
C LEU A 13 -15.80 9.69 25.20
N PHE A 14 -15.89 11.01 25.36
CA PHE A 14 -15.84 11.95 24.24
C PHE A 14 -14.48 11.91 23.53
N VAL A 15 -13.39 11.86 24.30
CA VAL A 15 -12.02 11.70 23.82
C VAL A 15 -11.90 10.44 22.98
N PHE A 16 -12.38 9.31 23.49
CA PHE A 16 -12.32 8.03 22.80
C PHE A 16 -13.17 8.04 21.52
N GLY A 17 -14.41 8.54 21.60
CA GLY A 17 -15.30 8.65 20.44
C GLY A 17 -14.71 9.53 19.32
N LEU A 18 -14.07 10.64 19.68
CA LEU A 18 -13.41 11.52 18.71
C LEU A 18 -12.14 10.86 18.11
N GLY A 19 -11.41 10.08 18.92
CA GLY A 19 -10.31 9.24 18.43
C GLY A 19 -10.77 8.18 17.43
N CYS A 20 -11.91 7.52 17.66
CA CYS A 20 -12.50 6.57 16.72
C CYS A 20 -12.93 7.25 15.40
N ALA A 21 -13.49 8.46 15.49
CA ALA A 21 -13.88 9.24 14.30
C ALA A 21 -12.66 9.63 13.47
N ILE A 22 -11.57 10.08 14.13
CA ILE A 22 -10.29 10.37 13.49
C ILE A 22 -9.74 9.11 12.81
N TYR A 23 -9.71 7.98 13.53
CA TYR A 23 -9.25 6.72 12.96
C TYR A 23 -10.06 6.32 11.72
N ALA A 24 -11.39 6.40 11.78
CA ALA A 24 -12.25 6.06 10.65
C ALA A 24 -11.98 6.96 9.43
N PHE A 25 -11.78 8.27 9.65
CA PHE A 25 -11.44 9.21 8.58
C PHE A 25 -10.09 8.88 7.92
N PHE A 26 -9.05 8.67 8.73
CA PHE A 26 -7.73 8.30 8.21
C PHE A 26 -7.72 6.89 7.62
N PHE A 27 -8.52 5.95 8.11
CA PHE A 27 -8.67 4.64 7.50
C PHE A 27 -9.18 4.73 6.07
N LEU A 28 -10.25 5.51 5.83
CA LEU A 28 -10.81 5.69 4.49
C LEU A 28 -9.82 6.41 3.55
N LEU A 29 -9.11 7.42 4.06
CA LEU A 29 -8.06 8.10 3.31
C LEU A 29 -6.89 7.16 2.97
N GLY A 30 -6.43 6.37 3.93
CA GLY A 30 -5.35 5.40 3.74
C GLY A 30 -5.74 4.29 2.76
N PHE A 31 -6.99 3.82 2.82
CA PHE A 31 -7.53 2.88 1.86
C PHE A 31 -7.51 3.45 0.43
N GLY A 32 -7.97 4.70 0.27
CA GLY A 32 -7.96 5.40 -1.02
C GLY A 32 -6.55 5.67 -1.54
N PHE A 33 -5.61 6.03 -0.67
CA PHE A 33 -4.22 6.24 -1.05
C PHE A 33 -3.55 4.93 -1.45
N SER A 34 -3.77 3.86 -0.68
CA SER A 34 -3.26 2.52 -0.99
C SER A 34 -3.79 2.01 -2.32
N SER A 35 -5.10 2.13 -2.57
CA SER A 35 -5.69 1.70 -3.83
C SER A 35 -5.17 2.50 -5.01
N ALA A 36 -5.03 3.82 -4.86
CA ALA A 36 -4.44 4.67 -5.89
C ALA A 36 -3.01 4.24 -6.23
N VAL A 37 -2.13 4.06 -5.25
CA VAL A 37 -0.74 3.61 -5.47
C VAL A 37 -0.70 2.28 -6.21
N THR A 38 -1.51 1.30 -5.79
CA THR A 38 -1.53 -0.01 -6.44
C THR A 38 -2.12 0.02 -7.85
N PHE A 39 -3.08 0.90 -8.12
CA PHE A 39 -3.60 1.15 -9.47
C PHE A 39 -2.54 1.79 -10.37
N TYR A 40 -1.78 2.77 -9.88
CA TYR A 40 -0.76 3.46 -10.68
C TYR A 40 0.43 2.58 -11.03
N ASP A 41 0.91 1.77 -10.08
CA ASP A 41 2.13 0.99 -10.29
C ASP A 41 1.88 -0.38 -10.96
N CYS A 42 0.74 -1.00 -10.67
CA CYS A 42 0.51 -2.42 -10.98
C CYS A 42 -0.84 -2.70 -11.65
N GLU A 43 -1.67 -1.67 -11.86
CA GLU A 43 -3.00 -1.73 -12.50
C GLU A 43 -3.96 -2.76 -11.86
N LYS A 44 -3.63 -3.23 -10.66
CA LYS A 44 -4.34 -4.26 -9.90
C LYS A 44 -4.72 -3.70 -8.55
N VAL A 45 -5.92 -4.06 -8.08
CA VAL A 45 -6.41 -3.67 -6.76
C VAL A 45 -6.97 -4.85 -6.00
N ASP A 46 -6.35 -5.08 -4.84
CA ASP A 46 -6.80 -6.02 -3.82
C ASP A 46 -7.39 -5.24 -2.64
N PRO A 47 -8.73 -5.19 -2.49
CA PRO A 47 -9.39 -4.42 -1.43
C PRO A 47 -9.01 -4.91 -0.02
N SER A 48 -8.76 -6.20 0.14
CA SER A 48 -8.36 -6.80 1.43
C SER A 48 -6.97 -6.32 1.87
N ALA A 49 -5.99 -6.35 0.95
CA ALA A 49 -4.65 -5.86 1.20
C ALA A 49 -4.65 -4.34 1.46
N ASN A 50 -5.39 -3.58 0.66
CA ASN A 50 -5.53 -2.13 0.81
C ASN A 50 -6.21 -1.74 2.12
N ALA A 51 -7.18 -2.51 2.61
CA ALA A 51 -7.80 -2.29 3.92
C ALA A 51 -6.83 -2.52 5.07
N VAL A 52 -6.01 -3.57 5.03
CA VAL A 52 -5.00 -3.84 6.08
C VAL A 52 -3.96 -2.73 6.11
N GLN A 53 -3.46 -2.31 4.95
CA GLN A 53 -2.47 -1.24 4.87
C GLN A 53 -3.05 0.12 5.29
N GLY A 54 -4.28 0.43 4.88
CA GLY A 54 -5.03 1.61 5.34
C GLY A 54 -5.27 1.63 6.85
N ALA A 55 -5.56 0.47 7.44
CA ALA A 55 -5.70 0.32 8.91
C ALA A 55 -4.38 0.58 9.64
N ILE A 56 -3.28 -0.01 9.17
CA ILE A 56 -1.95 0.22 9.75
C ILE A 56 -1.57 1.70 9.65
N TRP A 57 -1.85 2.33 8.51
CA TRP A 57 -1.57 3.75 8.32
C TRP A 57 -2.38 4.64 9.24
N ALA A 58 -3.68 4.36 9.42
CA ALA A 58 -4.56 5.16 10.26
C ALA A 58 -4.15 5.16 11.75
N ILE A 59 -3.41 4.15 12.21
CA ILE A 59 -2.86 4.11 13.57
C ILE A 59 -1.89 5.29 13.81
N TYR A 60 -1.05 5.65 12.85
CA TYR A 60 -0.04 6.71 13.02
C TYR A 60 -0.66 8.07 13.42
N PRO A 61 -1.57 8.68 12.63
CA PRO A 61 -2.18 9.95 13.03
C PRO A 61 -3.08 9.82 14.25
N THR A 62 -3.71 8.67 14.47
CA THR A 62 -4.56 8.44 15.65
C THR A 62 -3.75 8.40 16.94
N VAL A 63 -2.61 7.70 16.94
CA VAL A 63 -1.67 7.67 18.07
C VAL A 63 -1.06 9.04 18.28
N ALA A 64 -0.64 9.73 17.22
CA ALA A 64 -0.09 11.09 17.32
C ALA A 64 -1.09 12.06 17.95
N TRP A 65 -2.37 11.95 17.59
CA TRP A 65 -3.45 12.73 18.21
C TRP A 65 -3.60 12.43 19.70
N PHE A 66 -3.57 11.15 20.10
CA PHE A 66 -3.60 10.79 21.52
C PHE A 66 -2.37 11.32 22.27
N VAL A 67 -1.17 11.22 21.70
CA VAL A 67 0.08 11.68 22.31
C VAL A 67 0.05 13.20 22.52
N ILE A 68 -0.27 13.98 21.50
CA ILE A 68 -0.26 15.45 21.65
C ILE A 68 -1.35 15.96 22.60
N ARG A 69 -2.45 15.20 22.74
CA ARG A 69 -3.54 15.56 23.64
C ARG A 69 -3.29 15.13 25.09
N THR A 70 -2.55 14.04 25.31
CA THR A 70 -2.21 13.55 26.65
C THR A 70 -0.98 14.24 27.23
N PHE A 71 0.03 14.53 26.41
CA PHE A 71 1.28 15.16 26.84
C PHE A 71 1.25 16.66 26.56
N GLU A 72 0.70 17.43 27.51
CA GLU A 72 0.64 18.90 27.43
C GLU A 72 2.02 19.55 27.22
N VAL A 73 3.09 18.94 27.74
CA VAL A 73 4.47 19.44 27.59
C VAL A 73 4.83 19.55 26.11
N VAL A 74 4.57 18.51 25.32
CA VAL A 74 4.84 18.50 23.87
C VAL A 74 4.00 19.57 23.19
N ARG A 75 2.72 19.65 23.55
CA ARG A 75 1.79 20.65 22.99
C ARG A 75 2.24 22.09 23.24
N GLN A 76 2.69 22.41 24.46
CA GLN A 76 3.12 23.75 24.83
C GLN A 76 4.33 24.26 24.02
N TYR A 77 5.25 23.37 23.63
CA TYR A 77 6.36 23.74 22.74
C TYR A 77 5.87 24.14 21.35
N PHE A 78 4.95 23.38 20.76
CA PHE A 78 4.37 23.71 19.46
C PHE A 78 3.44 24.93 19.55
N ASP A 79 2.63 25.05 20.58
CA ASP A 79 1.73 26.20 20.78
C ASP A 79 2.53 27.49 20.89
N ARG A 80 3.66 27.50 21.61
CA ARG A 80 4.57 28.66 21.69
C ARG A 80 5.16 29.04 20.33
N PHE A 81 5.49 28.06 19.49
CA PHE A 81 5.96 28.31 18.14
C PHE A 81 4.88 29.00 17.30
N TYR A 82 3.64 28.50 17.33
CA TYR A 82 2.55 29.07 16.54
C TYR A 82 1.99 30.39 17.10
N LEU A 83 2.09 30.61 18.41
CA LEU A 83 1.79 31.89 19.05
C LEU A 83 2.69 33.05 18.57
N MET A 84 3.86 32.74 18.02
CA MET A 84 4.74 33.73 17.39
C MET A 84 4.16 34.27 16.07
N PHE A 85 3.28 33.50 15.40
CA PHE A 85 2.70 33.82 14.10
C PHE A 85 1.22 34.22 14.18
N ASP A 86 0.45 33.65 15.11
CA ASP A 86 -0.92 34.05 15.40
C ASP A 86 -1.07 34.30 16.90
N PRO A 87 -1.41 35.53 17.34
CA PRO A 87 -1.58 35.85 18.75
C PRO A 87 -2.81 35.19 19.37
N THR A 88 -3.67 34.54 18.58
CA THR A 88 -4.89 33.87 19.05
C THR A 88 -4.57 32.49 19.64
N PRO A 89 -4.63 32.31 20.98
CA PRO A 89 -4.19 31.08 21.63
C PRO A 89 -5.05 29.86 21.30
N ALA A 90 -6.34 30.07 20.98
CA ALA A 90 -7.23 29.00 20.56
C ALA A 90 -6.82 28.45 19.17
N ASN A 91 -6.50 29.31 18.21
CA ASN A 91 -6.11 28.89 16.86
C ASN A 91 -4.74 28.20 16.88
N ALA A 92 -3.77 28.77 17.59
CA ALA A 92 -2.42 28.20 17.69
C ALA A 92 -2.44 26.76 18.22
N GLY A 93 -3.31 26.46 19.20
CA GLY A 93 -3.47 25.13 19.76
C GLY A 93 -4.12 24.10 18.82
N TRP A 94 -4.99 24.51 17.90
CA TRP A 94 -5.54 23.61 16.89
C TRP A 94 -4.57 23.38 15.72
N VAL A 95 -3.84 24.43 15.34
CA VAL A 95 -2.82 24.36 14.27
C VAL A 95 -1.66 23.45 14.68
N SER A 96 -1.20 23.54 15.93
CA SER A 96 -0.13 22.66 16.44
C SER A 96 -0.52 21.19 16.42
N VAL A 97 -1.75 20.86 16.83
CA VAL A 97 -2.30 19.50 16.78
C VAL A 97 -2.38 19.00 15.34
N GLY A 98 -2.91 19.83 14.44
CA GLY A 98 -2.97 19.50 13.01
C GLY A 98 -1.57 19.23 12.43
N TYR A 99 -0.59 20.05 12.77
CA TYR A 99 0.78 19.90 12.28
C TYR A 99 1.43 18.58 12.71
N VAL A 100 1.31 18.20 13.98
CA VAL A 100 1.87 16.93 14.47
C VAL A 100 1.16 15.73 13.87
N MET A 101 -0.16 15.81 13.65
CA MET A 101 -0.88 14.78 12.91
C MET A 101 -0.39 14.68 11.46
N THR A 102 -0.16 15.80 10.77
CA THR A 102 0.38 15.80 9.41
C THR A 102 1.78 15.18 9.35
N LEU A 103 2.65 15.50 10.30
CA LEU A 103 3.97 14.87 10.39
C LEU A 103 3.86 13.34 10.55
N ALA A 104 2.97 12.87 11.42
CA ALA A 104 2.71 11.44 11.57
C ALA A 104 2.16 10.79 10.29
N CYS A 105 1.28 11.48 9.57
CA CYS A 105 0.77 11.04 8.27
C CYS A 105 1.88 10.87 7.23
N ILE A 106 2.79 11.85 7.12
CA ILE A 106 3.90 11.84 6.15
C ILE A 106 4.81 10.64 6.41
N VAL A 107 5.19 10.40 7.67
CA VAL A 107 6.02 9.24 8.03
C VAL A 107 5.30 7.93 7.69
N GLY A 108 3.99 7.85 7.96
CA GLY A 108 3.19 6.68 7.64
C GLY A 108 3.04 6.42 6.13
N ILE A 109 2.97 7.46 5.30
CA ILE A 109 2.72 7.34 3.85
C ILE A 109 3.82 6.54 3.14
N TYR A 110 5.08 6.74 3.51
CA TYR A 110 6.20 5.99 2.90
C TYR A 110 6.09 4.48 3.18
N GLY A 111 5.74 4.12 4.43
CA GLY A 111 5.51 2.73 4.81
C GLY A 111 4.28 2.14 4.12
N LEU A 112 3.20 2.92 4.01
CA LEU A 112 1.98 2.53 3.31
C LEU A 112 2.29 2.21 1.83
N SER A 113 2.91 3.13 1.10
CA SER A 113 3.24 2.94 -0.32
C SER A 113 4.10 1.70 -0.56
N TYR A 114 5.19 1.54 0.21
CA TYR A 114 6.08 0.39 0.07
C TYR A 114 5.39 -0.94 0.35
N ASN A 115 4.60 -1.02 1.43
CA ASN A 115 3.93 -2.25 1.82
C ASN A 115 2.74 -2.58 0.89
N SER A 116 2.01 -1.58 0.42
CA SER A 116 0.91 -1.76 -0.55
C SER A 116 1.44 -2.28 -1.88
N HIS A 117 2.56 -1.73 -2.37
CA HIS A 117 3.23 -2.24 -3.56
C HIS A 117 3.66 -3.70 -3.36
N LYS A 118 4.31 -4.03 -2.24
CA LYS A 118 4.72 -5.41 -1.95
C LYS A 118 3.55 -6.38 -1.82
N ALA A 119 2.41 -5.95 -1.29
CA ALA A 119 1.26 -6.82 -1.04
C ALA A 119 0.44 -7.09 -2.30
N VAL A 120 0.29 -6.11 -3.18
CA VAL A 120 -0.65 -6.17 -4.33
C VAL A 120 0.05 -6.46 -5.66
N CYS A 121 1.31 -6.03 -5.83
CA CYS A 121 2.04 -6.19 -7.08
C CYS A 121 2.70 -7.56 -7.27
N ILE A 122 2.60 -8.45 -6.27
CA ILE A 122 3.07 -9.83 -6.44
C ILE A 122 1.96 -10.61 -7.14
N ALA A 123 2.28 -11.22 -8.28
CA ALA A 123 1.35 -12.07 -9.02
C ALA A 123 0.73 -13.13 -8.09
N SER A 124 -0.59 -13.21 -8.07
CA SER A 124 -1.27 -14.20 -7.22
C SER A 124 -0.99 -15.61 -7.73
N ILE A 125 -1.03 -16.61 -6.85
CA ILE A 125 -0.81 -18.02 -7.23
C ILE A 125 -1.83 -18.45 -8.32
N ASP A 126 -3.03 -17.88 -8.28
CA ASP A 126 -4.07 -18.11 -9.29
C ASP A 126 -3.71 -17.51 -10.65
N GLU A 127 -3.11 -16.31 -10.70
CA GLU A 127 -2.61 -15.72 -11.96
C GLU A 127 -1.46 -16.54 -12.55
N VAL A 128 -0.58 -17.09 -11.72
CA VAL A 128 0.50 -17.98 -12.17
C VAL A 128 -0.08 -19.30 -12.71
N ALA A 129 -1.10 -19.84 -12.06
CA ALA A 129 -1.79 -21.06 -12.51
C ALA A 129 -2.57 -20.82 -13.81
N GLU A 130 -3.23 -19.68 -13.95
CA GLU A 130 -3.96 -19.26 -15.15
C GLU A 130 -3.01 -18.97 -16.31
N PHE A 131 -1.88 -18.30 -16.07
CA PHE A 131 -0.83 -18.14 -17.06
C PHE A 131 -0.27 -19.48 -17.54
N LYS A 132 -0.04 -20.42 -16.61
CA LYS A 132 0.43 -21.77 -16.96
C LYS A 132 -0.59 -22.52 -17.82
N LYS A 133 -1.89 -22.40 -17.51
CA LYS A 133 -2.97 -22.98 -18.34
C LYS A 133 -3.01 -22.34 -19.73
N HIS A 134 -2.97 -21.02 -19.83
CA HIS A 134 -2.93 -20.31 -21.11
C HIS A 134 -1.71 -20.66 -21.96
N MET A 135 -0.54 -20.86 -21.34
CA MET A 135 0.67 -21.29 -22.04
C MET A 135 0.56 -22.74 -22.55
N LEU A 136 -0.03 -23.63 -21.76
CA LEU A 136 -0.32 -25.01 -22.18
C LEU A 136 -1.32 -25.04 -23.33
N ASP A 137 -2.40 -24.27 -23.26
CA ASP A 137 -3.42 -24.23 -24.31
C ASP A 137 -2.85 -23.67 -25.62
N ARG A 138 -2.02 -22.61 -25.57
CA ARG A 138 -1.33 -22.10 -26.76
C ARG A 138 -0.35 -23.10 -27.34
N GLN A 139 0.34 -23.90 -26.54
CA GLN A 139 1.23 -24.95 -27.04
C GLN A 139 0.43 -26.06 -27.73
N VAL A 140 -0.69 -26.48 -27.16
CA VAL A 140 -1.58 -27.47 -27.77
C VAL A 140 -2.18 -26.96 -29.07
N GLU A 141 -2.61 -25.71 -29.12
CA GLU A 141 -3.12 -25.08 -30.34
C GLU A 141 -2.03 -24.95 -31.41
N HIS A 142 -0.82 -24.56 -31.04
CA HIS A 142 0.32 -24.46 -31.96
C HIS A 142 0.80 -25.85 -32.46
N GLU A 143 0.71 -26.89 -31.65
CA GLU A 143 0.96 -28.26 -32.13
C GLU A 143 -0.14 -28.75 -33.07
N LYS A 144 -1.42 -28.42 -32.80
CA LYS A 144 -2.54 -28.76 -33.68
C LYS A 144 -2.43 -28.05 -35.02
N THR A 145 -2.03 -26.77 -35.04
CA THR A 145 -1.81 -26.04 -36.30
C THR A 145 -0.60 -26.56 -37.06
N ILE A 146 0.49 -26.94 -36.39
CA ILE A 146 1.63 -27.61 -37.04
C ILE A 146 1.20 -28.96 -37.63
N LYS A 147 0.45 -29.78 -36.88
CA LYS A 147 -0.04 -31.08 -37.39
C LYS A 147 -1.01 -30.92 -38.56
N ALA A 148 -1.92 -29.94 -38.51
CA ALA A 148 -2.82 -29.62 -39.62
C ALA A 148 -2.07 -29.06 -40.84
N ALA A 149 -1.00 -28.28 -40.63
CA ALA A 149 -0.12 -27.82 -41.70
C ALA A 149 0.72 -28.95 -42.32
N GLN A 150 1.07 -29.97 -41.52
CA GLN A 150 1.76 -31.18 -42.00
C GLN A 150 0.85 -32.12 -42.80
N GLU A 151 -0.44 -32.19 -42.48
CA GLU A 151 -1.43 -32.94 -43.26
C GLU A 151 -1.74 -32.27 -44.62
N SER A 152 -1.57 -30.95 -44.72
CA SER A 152 -1.83 -30.19 -45.95
C SER A 152 -0.59 -29.97 -46.84
N THR A 153 0.63 -30.22 -46.33
CA THR A 153 1.87 -30.08 -47.12
C THR A 153 2.93 -31.11 -46.67
N PRO A 154 3.20 -32.19 -47.44
CA PRO A 154 4.04 -33.31 -46.98
C PRO A 154 5.56 -33.04 -46.98
N ALA A 155 6.01 -31.77 -47.09
CA ALA A 155 7.42 -31.44 -47.33
C ALA A 155 8.13 -30.68 -46.20
N VAL A 156 7.52 -30.45 -45.04
CA VAL A 156 8.19 -29.77 -43.92
C VAL A 156 8.52 -30.77 -42.82
N THR A 157 9.72 -31.36 -42.90
CA THR A 157 10.33 -32.10 -41.80
C THR A 157 10.64 -31.14 -40.66
N VAL A 158 10.13 -31.46 -39.47
CA VAL A 158 10.40 -30.71 -38.24
C VAL A 158 11.88 -30.82 -37.94
N VAL A 159 12.62 -29.72 -38.04
CA VAL A 159 13.97 -29.65 -37.46
C VAL A 159 13.79 -29.83 -35.95
N SER A 160 14.17 -31.00 -35.46
CA SER A 160 14.10 -31.34 -34.05
C SER A 160 14.87 -30.29 -33.24
N LYS A 161 14.20 -29.67 -32.28
CA LYS A 161 14.79 -28.64 -31.40
C LYS A 161 15.89 -29.22 -30.48
N SER A 162 16.19 -30.52 -30.59
CA SER A 162 17.20 -31.22 -29.80
C SER A 162 18.64 -31.00 -30.30
N GLU A 163 18.86 -30.57 -31.55
CA GLU A 163 20.24 -30.43 -32.07
C GLU A 163 20.87 -29.03 -31.86
N ARG A 164 20.14 -28.04 -31.33
CA ARG A 164 20.68 -26.68 -31.13
C ARG A 164 21.28 -26.42 -29.74
N SER A 165 21.28 -27.41 -28.84
CA SER A 165 21.88 -27.25 -27.50
C SER A 165 23.23 -27.96 -27.28
N ASP A 166 23.72 -28.74 -28.24
CA ASP A 166 25.00 -29.48 -28.10
C ASP A 166 26.18 -28.88 -28.88
N LYS A 167 26.01 -27.73 -29.55
CA LYS A 167 27.13 -26.94 -30.08
C LYS A 167 27.49 -25.78 -29.14
N LYS A 168 27.70 -26.09 -27.86
CA LYS A 168 28.58 -25.30 -27.00
C LYS A 168 29.93 -26.02 -26.92
N GLN A 169 30.80 -25.65 -27.84
CA GLN A 169 32.26 -25.58 -27.68
C GLN A 169 32.93 -26.66 -26.82
N SER A 170 33.50 -27.65 -27.50
CA SER A 170 34.57 -28.52 -26.98
C SER A 170 35.80 -27.69 -26.56
N PRO A 171 36.57 -28.12 -25.53
CA PRO A 171 37.67 -27.36 -24.94
C PRO A 171 39.00 -27.53 -25.71
N ALA A 172 40.02 -26.80 -25.23
CA ALA A 172 41.46 -26.86 -25.53
C ALA A 172 42.02 -25.87 -26.58
N LYS A 173 42.55 -24.75 -26.09
CA LYS A 173 44.00 -24.59 -25.90
C LYS A 173 44.31 -23.47 -24.92
#